data_AF-A0A0Y9V4H1-F1
#
_entry.id   AF-A0A0Y9V4H1-F1
#
_cell.length_a   1.000
_cell.length_b   1.000
_cell.length_c   1.000
_cell.angle_alpha   90.00
_cell.angle_beta   90.00
_cell.angle_gamma   90.00
#
_symmetry.space_group_name_H-M   'P 1'
#
loop_
_entity.id
_entity.type
_entity.pdbx_description
1 polymer ?
#
loop_
_entity_poly.entity_id
_entity_poly.type
_entity_poly.pdbx_seq_one_letter_code
_entity_poly.pdbx_strand_id
1 'polypeptide(L)'
;MKPIKNENMYNDTQKRAIIFFTLSLFCNFIKIILLLFDALVAFLSIILCLLFMFFGYFGIVSSNPSYTEIYIAIVYVDIMLNFLIAFIPFYNILTIPELYIKKTLDTQSNDLFFYIVSIVLIVYSFVSTLLNSLSIYHSKKLIKPILMYKENNTKIRNNFPQNNGAIGKQEKKKIKNKNFKGITKLGSEHKRHEMV
;
A
#
# COMPACT_ATOMS: atom_id res chain seq x y z
N MET A 1 25.00 -23.70 8.85
CA MET A 1 24.64 -23.21 7.50
C MET A 1 23.16 -23.55 7.23
N LYS A 2 22.21 -22.67 7.58
CA LYS A 2 20.79 -22.65 7.15
C LYS A 2 20.13 -21.23 7.12
N PRO A 3 20.83 -20.11 6.83
CA PRO A 3 20.16 -18.80 6.72
C PRO A 3 19.42 -18.59 5.38
N ILE A 4 19.92 -19.17 4.28
CA ILE A 4 19.46 -18.89 2.90
C ILE A 4 17.98 -19.24 2.67
N LYS A 5 17.48 -20.33 3.29
CA LYS A 5 16.08 -20.77 3.12
C LYS A 5 15.09 -19.83 3.79
N ASN A 6 15.47 -19.20 4.91
CA ASN A 6 14.62 -18.26 5.64
C ASN A 6 14.54 -16.90 4.95
N GLU A 7 15.64 -16.45 4.33
CA GLU A 7 15.68 -15.19 3.56
C GLU A 7 14.79 -15.24 2.31
N ASN A 8 14.83 -16.33 1.55
CA ASN A 8 13.97 -16.49 0.37
C ASN A 8 12.48 -16.51 0.75
N MET A 9 12.12 -17.24 1.82
CA MET A 9 10.74 -17.30 2.30
C MET A 9 10.24 -15.92 2.81
N TYR A 10 11.11 -15.17 3.48
CA TYR A 10 10.82 -13.81 3.93
C TYR A 10 10.59 -12.87 2.73
N ASN A 11 11.51 -12.84 1.76
CA ASN A 11 11.42 -11.98 0.58
C ASN A 11 10.15 -12.26 -0.24
N ASP A 12 9.80 -13.53 -0.44
CA ASP A 12 8.59 -13.91 -1.18
C ASP A 12 7.30 -13.53 -0.44
N THR A 13 7.30 -13.64 0.89
CA THR A 13 6.15 -13.25 1.71
C THR A 13 6.00 -11.73 1.70
N GLN A 14 7.11 -10.99 1.81
CA GLN A 14 7.13 -9.54 1.77
C GLN A 14 6.65 -9.01 0.43
N LYS A 15 7.14 -9.55 -0.69
CA LYS A 15 6.68 -9.16 -2.04
C LYS A 15 5.16 -9.30 -2.20
N ARG A 16 4.58 -10.42 -1.75
CA ARG A 16 3.12 -10.61 -1.80
C ARG A 16 2.37 -9.59 -0.94
N ALA A 17 2.84 -9.35 0.28
CA ALA A 17 2.24 -8.35 1.15
C ALA A 17 2.30 -6.95 0.53
N ILE A 18 3.41 -6.58 -0.10
CA ILE A 18 3.53 -5.30 -0.83
C ILE A 18 2.53 -5.22 -1.98
N ILE A 19 2.40 -6.27 -2.80
CA ILE A 19 1.44 -6.29 -3.93
C ILE A 19 0.01 -6.06 -3.44
N PHE A 20 -0.44 -6.80 -2.42
CA PHE A 20 -1.80 -6.64 -1.90
C PHE A 20 -2.02 -5.32 -1.19
N PHE A 21 -0.99 -4.81 -0.49
CA PHE A 21 -1.01 -3.45 0.05
C PHE A 21 -1.21 -2.40 -1.04
N THR A 22 -0.43 -2.45 -2.12
CA THR A 22 -0.53 -1.48 -3.23
C THR A 22 -1.87 -1.57 -3.94
N LEU A 23 -2.37 -2.78 -4.22
CA LEU A 23 -3.67 -2.98 -4.86
C LEU A 23 -4.83 -2.46 -3.99
N SER A 24 -4.77 -2.75 -2.69
CA SER A 24 -5.77 -2.26 -1.74
C SER A 24 -5.72 -0.73 -1.61
N LEU A 25 -4.53 -0.13 -1.54
CA LEU A 25 -4.36 1.33 -1.51
C LEU A 25 -4.90 1.99 -2.78
N PHE A 26 -4.62 1.41 -3.95
CA PHE A 26 -5.16 1.89 -5.22
C PHE A 26 -6.69 1.81 -5.24
N CYS A 27 -7.25 0.71 -4.75
CA CYS A 27 -8.70 0.56 -4.64
C CYS A 27 -9.30 1.63 -3.72
N ASN A 28 -8.70 1.88 -2.56
CA ASN A 28 -9.14 2.94 -1.65
C ASN A 28 -9.06 4.35 -2.25
N PHE A 29 -8.08 4.60 -3.11
CA PHE A 29 -8.00 5.87 -3.84
C PHE A 29 -9.18 6.08 -4.80
N ILE A 30 -9.51 5.08 -5.62
CA ILE A 30 -10.67 5.16 -6.53
C ILE A 30 -11.98 5.28 -5.74
N LYS A 31 -12.09 4.57 -4.61
CA LYS A 31 -13.23 4.68 -3.70
C LYS A 31 -13.46 6.12 -3.23
N ILE A 32 -12.39 6.83 -2.85
CA ILE A 32 -12.47 8.25 -2.48
C ILE A 32 -13.04 9.10 -3.62
N ILE A 33 -12.60 8.86 -4.86
CA ILE A 33 -13.11 9.59 -6.03
C ILE A 33 -14.60 9.35 -6.20
N LEU A 34 -15.05 8.09 -6.05
CA LEU A 34 -16.47 7.75 -6.13
C LEU A 34 -17.30 8.43 -5.04
N LEU A 35 -16.71 8.71 -3.87
CA LEU A 35 -17.39 9.29 -2.71
C LEU A 35 -17.34 10.82 -2.68
N LEU A 36 -16.77 11.50 -3.69
CA LEU A 36 -16.65 12.97 -3.69
C LEU A 36 -18.00 13.71 -3.61
N PHE A 37 -19.11 13.05 -3.94
CA PHE A 37 -20.45 13.61 -3.77
C PHE A 37 -20.88 13.69 -2.29
N ASP A 38 -20.27 12.91 -1.41
CA ASP A 38 -20.48 12.91 0.04
C ASP A 38 -19.20 13.39 0.74
N ALA A 39 -19.16 14.69 1.05
CA ALA A 39 -17.99 15.34 1.61
C ALA A 39 -17.51 14.72 2.94
N LEU A 40 -18.44 14.26 3.80
CA LEU A 40 -18.09 13.69 5.10
C LEU A 40 -17.44 12.32 4.93
N VAL A 41 -18.07 11.45 4.14
CA VAL A 41 -17.56 10.09 3.89
C VAL A 41 -16.25 10.14 3.09
N ALA A 42 -16.14 11.06 2.13
CA ALA A 42 -14.89 11.30 1.41
C ALA A 42 -13.77 11.76 2.34
N PHE A 43 -14.03 12.71 3.24
CA PHE A 43 -13.03 13.20 4.19
C PHE A 43 -12.52 12.08 5.12
N LEU A 44 -13.44 11.28 5.69
CA LEU A 44 -13.07 10.12 6.50
C LEU A 44 -12.25 9.10 5.71
N SER A 45 -12.65 8.83 4.46
CA SER A 45 -11.93 7.91 3.57
C SER A 45 -10.53 8.41 3.21
N ILE A 46 -10.36 9.73 3.03
CA ILE A 46 -9.05 10.36 2.78
C ILE A 46 -8.13 10.19 3.99
N ILE A 47 -8.60 10.51 5.20
CA ILE A 47 -7.81 10.32 6.43
C ILE A 47 -7.39 8.86 6.55
N LEU A 48 -8.33 7.94 6.37
CA LEU A 48 -8.07 6.52 6.50
C LEU A 48 -7.06 6.03 5.45
N CYS A 49 -7.15 6.53 4.21
CA CYS A 49 -6.22 6.24 3.14
C CYS A 49 -4.80 6.78 3.43
N LEU A 50 -4.68 7.97 4.01
CA LEU A 50 -3.38 8.51 4.43
C LEU A 50 -2.75 7.66 5.55
N LEU A 51 -3.54 7.27 6.55
CA LEU A 51 -3.09 6.35 7.60
C LEU A 51 -2.68 5.00 7.02
N PHE A 52 -3.48 4.47 6.09
CA PHE A 52 -3.19 3.22 5.39
C PHE A 52 -1.87 3.28 4.64
N MET A 53 -1.61 4.37 3.91
CA MET A 53 -0.36 4.61 3.19
C MET A 53 0.83 4.69 4.15
N PHE A 54 0.71 5.51 5.21
CA PHE A 54 1.79 5.72 6.18
C PHE A 54 2.16 4.42 6.90
N PHE A 55 1.19 3.78 7.55
CA PHE A 55 1.46 2.57 8.33
C PHE A 55 1.72 1.35 7.45
N GLY A 56 1.12 1.27 6.26
CA GLY A 56 1.43 0.21 5.30
C GLY A 56 2.86 0.31 4.77
N TYR A 57 3.36 1.52 4.50
CA TYR A 57 4.75 1.73 4.12
C TYR A 57 5.71 1.34 5.24
N PHE A 58 5.54 1.90 6.45
CA PHE A 58 6.45 1.61 7.57
C PHE A 58 6.32 0.18 8.10
N GLY A 59 5.14 -0.42 7.98
CA GLY A 59 4.87 -1.79 8.41
C GLY A 59 5.34 -2.84 7.42
N ILE A 60 4.90 -2.74 6.16
CA ILE A 60 5.07 -3.80 5.15
C ILE A 60 6.35 -3.60 4.33
N VAL A 61 6.58 -2.36 3.85
CA VAL A 61 7.73 -2.06 2.99
C VAL A 61 9.00 -1.99 3.82
N SER A 62 8.94 -1.29 4.96
CA SER A 62 10.09 -1.16 5.89
C SER A 62 10.20 -2.34 6.88
N SER A 63 9.27 -3.29 6.82
CA SER A 63 9.27 -4.54 7.63
C SER A 63 9.37 -4.33 9.13
N ASN A 64 8.58 -3.40 9.66
CA ASN A 64 8.47 -3.19 11.10
C ASN A 64 7.18 -3.81 11.64
N PRO A 65 7.25 -4.85 12.49
CA PRO A 65 6.09 -5.63 12.89
C PRO A 65 5.06 -4.81 13.68
N SER A 66 5.51 -3.86 14.50
CA SER A 66 4.60 -3.00 15.28
C SER A 66 3.77 -2.09 14.37
N TYR A 67 4.37 -1.53 13.32
CA TYR A 67 3.63 -0.76 12.33
C TYR A 67 2.76 -1.66 11.42
N THR A 68 3.16 -2.92 11.19
CA THR A 68 2.31 -3.90 10.49
C THR A 68 1.03 -4.20 11.26
N GLU A 69 1.08 -4.31 12.59
CA GLU A 69 -0.10 -4.54 13.43
C GLU A 69 -1.05 -3.33 13.41
N ILE A 70 -0.52 -2.11 13.52
CA ILE A 70 -1.31 -0.87 13.42
C ILE A 70 -1.94 -0.78 12.02
N TYR A 71 -1.18 -1.08 10.97
CA TYR A 71 -1.70 -1.16 9.61
C TYR A 71 -2.88 -2.12 9.50
N ILE A 72 -2.75 -3.35 10.04
CA ILE A 72 -3.84 -4.33 10.04
C ILE A 72 -5.09 -3.77 10.73
N ALA A 73 -4.94 -3.09 11.87
CA ALA A 73 -6.05 -2.45 12.57
C ALA A 73 -6.75 -1.38 11.71
N ILE A 74 -5.97 -0.54 11.01
CA ILE A 74 -6.51 0.46 10.07
C ILE A 74 -7.27 -0.21 8.93
N VAL A 75 -6.75 -1.30 8.37
CA VAL A 75 -7.43 -2.05 7.30
C VAL A 75 -8.75 -2.63 7.78
N TYR A 76 -8.84 -3.09 9.04
CA TYR A 76 -10.11 -3.52 9.63
C TYR A 76 -11.13 -2.38 9.72
N VAL A 77 -10.70 -1.18 10.15
CA VAL A 77 -11.58 0.00 10.17
C VAL A 77 -12.08 0.33 8.76
N ASP A 78 -11.23 0.21 7.74
CA ASP A 78 -11.62 0.45 6.35
C ASP A 78 -12.62 -0.59 5.83
N ILE A 79 -12.49 -1.85 6.24
CA ILE A 79 -13.50 -2.89 5.97
C ILE A 79 -14.84 -2.53 6.62
N MET A 80 -14.84 -2.09 7.89
CA MET A 80 -16.08 -1.67 8.56
C MET A 80 -16.72 -0.47 7.85
N LEU A 81 -15.90 0.48 7.40
CA LEU A 81 -16.37 1.62 6.62
C LEU A 81 -16.94 1.18 5.26
N ASN A 82 -16.34 0.21 4.58
CA ASN A 82 -16.90 -0.37 3.35
C ASN A 82 -18.28 -1.00 3.58
N PHE A 83 -18.46 -1.71 4.69
CA PHE A 83 -19.79 -2.24 5.04
C PHE A 83 -20.81 -1.12 5.26
N LEU A 84 -20.45 -0.06 5.97
CA LEU A 84 -21.33 1.09 6.18
C LEU A 84 -21.69 1.79 4.85
N ILE A 85 -20.69 2.02 4.00
CA ILE A 85 -20.86 2.65 2.67
C ILE A 85 -21.72 1.79 1.76
N ALA A 86 -21.63 0.46 1.82
CA ALA A 86 -22.48 -0.44 1.04
C ALA A 86 -23.90 -0.55 1.63
N PHE A 87 -24.03 -0.49 2.95
CA PHE A 87 -25.30 -0.69 3.64
C PHE A 87 -26.33 0.40 3.31
N ILE A 88 -25.92 1.67 3.29
CA ILE A 88 -26.81 2.81 2.97
C ILE A 88 -27.45 2.68 1.57
N PRO A 89 -26.68 2.57 0.46
CA PRO A 89 -27.24 2.41 -0.87
C PRO A 89 -28.01 1.08 -1.01
N PHE A 90 -27.57 0.00 -0.36
CA PHE A 90 -28.30 -1.26 -0.38
C PHE A 90 -29.67 -1.15 0.27
N TYR A 91 -29.75 -0.51 1.45
CA TYR A 91 -31.01 -0.20 2.12
C TYR A 91 -31.90 0.67 1.20
N ASN A 92 -31.37 1.77 0.68
CA ASN A 92 -32.13 2.67 -0.19
C ASN A 92 -32.72 1.94 -1.42
N ILE A 93 -31.96 1.05 -2.06
CA ILE A 93 -32.45 0.23 -3.18
C ILE A 93 -33.63 -0.67 -2.75
N LEU A 94 -33.58 -1.25 -1.55
CA LEU A 94 -34.65 -2.13 -1.04
C LEU A 94 -35.91 -1.36 -0.65
N THR A 95 -35.80 -0.12 -0.19
CA THR A 95 -36.95 0.69 0.27
C THR A 95 -37.63 1.48 -0.85
N ILE A 96 -36.93 1.77 -1.96
CA ILE A 96 -37.48 2.48 -3.13
C ILE A 96 -38.75 1.80 -3.71
N PRO A 97 -38.82 0.46 -3.90
CA PRO A 97 -40.01 -0.22 -4.38
C PRO A 97 -41.27 0.03 -3.53
N GLU A 98 -41.13 0.10 -2.20
CA GLU A 98 -42.25 0.38 -1.29
C GLU A 98 -42.76 1.83 -1.40
N LEU A 99 -41.86 2.77 -1.66
CA LEU A 99 -42.18 4.19 -1.86
C LEU A 99 -42.78 4.46 -3.25
N TYR A 100 -42.33 3.75 -4.28
CA TYR A 100 -42.84 3.89 -5.65
C TYR A 100 -44.30 3.42 -5.81
N ILE A 101 -44.74 2.42 -5.05
CA ILE A 101 -46.18 2.05 -4.97
C ILE A 101 -47.03 3.21 -4.43
N LYS A 102 -46.45 4.13 -3.66
CA LYS A 102 -47.16 5.20 -2.97
C LYS A 102 -47.09 6.57 -3.68
N LYS A 103 -46.21 6.74 -4.67
CA LYS A 103 -45.83 8.06 -5.17
C LYS A 103 -45.53 8.05 -6.67
N THR A 104 -46.55 7.79 -7.48
CA THR A 104 -46.45 7.95 -8.94
C THR A 104 -46.49 9.43 -9.35
N LEU A 105 -45.67 9.74 -10.37
CA LEU A 105 -45.51 10.98 -11.16
C LEU A 105 -44.76 12.14 -10.46
N ASP A 106 -43.45 12.29 -10.70
CA ASP A 106 -42.88 13.52 -11.32
C ASP A 106 -41.33 13.62 -11.38
N THR A 107 -40.54 12.61 -10.97
CA THR A 107 -39.05 12.75 -10.96
C THR A 107 -38.31 11.52 -11.48
N GLN A 108 -38.45 11.18 -12.76
CA GLN A 108 -37.94 9.91 -13.30
C GLN A 108 -36.43 9.88 -13.63
N SER A 109 -35.78 11.02 -13.91
CA SER A 109 -34.38 11.05 -14.41
C SER A 109 -33.31 10.97 -13.32
N ASN A 110 -33.56 11.51 -12.12
CA ASN A 110 -32.60 11.45 -11.01
C ASN A 110 -32.50 10.04 -10.42
N ASP A 111 -33.60 9.29 -10.40
CA ASP A 111 -33.67 7.99 -9.73
C ASP A 111 -32.75 6.94 -10.38
N LEU A 112 -32.65 6.93 -11.71
CA LEU A 112 -31.76 6.03 -12.43
C LEU A 112 -30.28 6.31 -12.12
N PHE A 113 -29.90 7.60 -12.04
CA PHE A 113 -28.54 7.98 -11.70
C PHE A 113 -28.17 7.56 -10.27
N PHE A 114 -29.05 7.82 -9.30
CA PHE A 114 -28.86 7.36 -7.92
C PHE A 114 -28.76 5.84 -7.81
N TYR A 115 -29.57 5.12 -8.60
CA TYR A 115 -29.53 3.65 -8.64
C TYR A 115 -28.20 3.12 -9.19
N ILE A 116 -27.70 3.69 -10.29
CA ILE A 116 -26.41 3.32 -10.88
C ILE A 116 -25.27 3.60 -9.89
N VAL A 117 -25.23 4.80 -9.29
CA VAL A 117 -24.22 5.15 -8.29
C VAL A 117 -24.26 4.20 -7.09
N SER A 118 -25.46 3.85 -6.62
CA SER A 118 -25.67 2.92 -5.52
C SER A 118 -25.10 1.53 -5.82
N ILE A 119 -25.40 0.97 -7.00
CA ILE A 119 -24.84 -0.32 -7.44
C ILE A 119 -23.32 -0.26 -7.53
N VAL A 120 -22.77 0.80 -8.14
CA VAL A 120 -21.32 0.98 -8.28
C VAL A 120 -20.65 1.01 -6.91
N LEU A 121 -21.21 1.76 -5.95
CA LEU A 121 -20.68 1.82 -4.58
C LEU A 121 -20.72 0.47 -3.87
N ILE A 122 -21.80 -0.29 -4.02
CA ILE A 122 -21.93 -1.63 -3.43
C ILE A 122 -20.84 -2.55 -4.01
N VAL A 123 -20.74 -2.66 -5.33
CA VAL A 123 -19.74 -3.51 -6.01
C VAL A 123 -18.33 -3.10 -5.61
N TYR A 124 -18.04 -1.81 -5.60
CA TYR A 124 -16.71 -1.30 -5.27
C TYR A 124 -16.35 -1.56 -3.80
N SER A 125 -17.31 -1.44 -2.89
CA SER A 125 -17.14 -1.74 -1.47
C SER A 125 -16.87 -3.24 -1.23
N PHE A 126 -17.52 -4.13 -1.98
CA PHE A 126 -17.22 -5.57 -1.95
C PHE A 126 -15.81 -5.88 -2.43
N VAL A 127 -15.41 -5.31 -3.58
CA VAL A 127 -14.05 -5.50 -4.14
C VAL A 127 -12.98 -4.96 -3.18
N SER A 128 -13.20 -3.76 -2.64
CA SER A 128 -12.31 -3.16 -1.63
C SER A 128 -12.18 -4.05 -0.39
N THR A 129 -13.31 -4.58 0.11
CA THR A 129 -13.31 -5.50 1.26
C THR A 129 -12.52 -6.78 1.00
N LEU A 130 -12.64 -7.35 -0.19
CA LEU A 130 -11.88 -8.55 -0.59
C LEU A 130 -10.37 -8.27 -0.64
N LEU A 131 -9.96 -7.17 -1.29
CA LEU A 131 -8.55 -6.78 -1.38
C LEU A 131 -7.97 -6.46 0.00
N ASN A 132 -8.73 -5.76 0.84
CA ASN A 132 -8.34 -5.45 2.22
C ASN A 132 -8.17 -6.72 3.06
N SER A 133 -9.08 -7.68 2.91
CA SER A 133 -8.99 -8.98 3.60
C SER A 133 -7.74 -9.76 3.19
N LEU A 134 -7.42 -9.76 1.88
CA LEU A 134 -6.18 -10.36 1.37
C LEU A 134 -4.94 -9.62 1.89
N SER A 135 -4.99 -8.29 1.97
CA SER A 135 -3.90 -7.50 2.52
C SER A 135 -3.65 -7.83 4.00
N ILE A 136 -4.70 -7.97 4.81
CA ILE A 136 -4.61 -8.43 6.20
C ILE A 136 -3.98 -9.83 6.26
N TYR A 137 -4.45 -10.77 5.45
CA TYR A 137 -3.95 -12.14 5.43
C TYR A 137 -2.44 -12.19 5.14
N HIS A 138 -1.99 -11.48 4.10
CA HIS A 138 -0.58 -11.44 3.73
C HIS A 138 0.28 -10.66 4.73
N SER A 139 -0.25 -9.58 5.32
CA SER A 139 0.44 -8.79 6.34
C SER A 139 0.61 -9.58 7.64
N LYS A 140 -0.42 -10.31 8.11
CA LYS A 140 -0.30 -11.22 9.27
C LYS A 140 0.73 -12.31 9.02
N LYS A 141 0.72 -12.90 7.82
CA LYS A 141 1.70 -13.93 7.43
C LYS A 141 3.14 -13.39 7.41
N LEU A 142 3.34 -12.10 7.19
CA LEU A 142 4.65 -11.44 7.15
C LEU A 142 5.29 -11.24 8.54
N ILE A 143 4.49 -11.05 9.60
CA ILE A 143 5.00 -10.73 10.96
C ILE A 143 5.98 -11.80 11.47
N LYS A 144 5.63 -13.08 11.37
CA LYS A 144 6.46 -14.18 11.87
C LYS A 144 7.84 -14.26 11.17
N PRO A 145 7.92 -14.22 9.82
CA PRO A 145 9.18 -14.06 9.10
C PRO A 145 10.02 -12.85 9.53
N ILE A 146 9.40 -11.68 9.75
CA ILE A 146 10.12 -10.47 10.19
C ILE A 146 10.81 -10.71 11.54
N LEU A 147 10.08 -11.26 12.52
CA LEU A 147 10.60 -11.51 13.86
C LEU A 147 11.75 -12.53 13.83
N MET A 148 11.58 -13.63 13.09
CA MET A 148 12.64 -14.64 12.92
C MET A 148 13.89 -14.08 12.25
N TYR A 149 13.73 -13.22 11.24
CA TYR A 149 14.86 -12.57 10.57
C TYR A 149 15.62 -11.63 11.51
N LYS A 150 14.91 -10.82 12.30
CA LYS A 150 15.52 -9.89 13.27
C LYS A 150 16.25 -10.63 14.39
N GLU A 151 15.68 -11.71 14.91
CA GLU A 151 16.29 -12.55 15.95
C GLU A 151 17.57 -13.22 15.44
N ASN A 152 17.53 -13.82 14.24
CA ASN A 152 18.71 -14.47 13.64
C ASN A 152 19.85 -13.47 13.42
N ASN A 153 19.55 -12.26 12.93
CA ASN A 153 20.56 -11.23 12.73
C ASN A 153 21.14 -10.70 14.05
N THR A 154 20.33 -10.62 15.10
CA THR A 154 20.79 -10.20 16.43
C THR A 154 21.67 -11.26 17.08
N LYS A 155 21.34 -12.55 16.95
CA LYS A 155 22.19 -13.67 17.41
C LYS A 155 23.53 -13.70 16.66
N ILE A 156 23.53 -13.50 15.35
CA ILE A 156 24.77 -13.41 14.56
C ILE A 156 25.61 -12.20 15.03
N ARG A 157 24.99 -11.03 15.23
CA ARG A 157 25.68 -9.83 15.70
C ARG A 157 26.26 -9.98 17.11
N ASN A 158 25.58 -10.69 18.00
CA ASN A 158 26.06 -10.91 19.36
C ASN A 158 27.17 -11.97 19.43
N ASN A 159 27.17 -12.94 18.50
CA ASN A 159 28.23 -13.96 18.40
C ASN A 159 29.51 -13.45 17.71
N PHE A 160 29.46 -12.29 17.06
CA PHE A 160 30.63 -11.55 16.57
C PHE A 160 30.74 -10.24 17.34
N PRO A 161 31.37 -10.21 18.53
CA PRO A 161 31.58 -8.94 19.23
C PRO A 161 32.36 -8.01 18.31
N GLN A 162 31.83 -6.81 18.09
CA GLN A 162 32.54 -5.70 17.45
C GLN A 162 33.85 -5.49 18.21
N ASN A 163 34.94 -6.02 17.67
CA ASN A 163 36.27 -5.63 18.06
C ASN A 163 36.43 -4.18 17.58
N ASN A 164 36.24 -3.24 18.51
CA ASN A 164 36.36 -1.82 18.25
C ASN A 164 37.83 -1.48 17.93
N GLY A 165 38.15 -1.41 16.65
CA GLY A 165 39.45 -0.95 16.19
C GLY A 165 39.51 -0.89 14.66
N ALA A 166 39.49 0.32 14.10
CA ALA A 166 39.98 0.64 12.75
C ALA A 166 39.08 0.39 11.51
N ILE A 167 37.77 0.66 11.55
CA ILE A 167 36.92 0.78 10.33
C ILE A 167 36.39 2.21 10.14
N GLY A 168 37.23 3.21 10.41
CA GLY A 168 36.91 4.62 10.16
C GLY A 168 37.34 5.15 8.78
N LYS A 169 38.10 4.38 7.97
CA LYS A 169 38.79 4.94 6.79
C LYS A 169 38.64 4.18 5.46
N GLN A 170 38.00 3.00 5.38
CA GLN A 170 37.91 2.25 4.12
C GLN A 170 36.61 2.42 3.32
N GLU A 171 35.46 2.69 3.94
CA GLU A 171 34.19 2.82 3.19
C GLU A 171 34.07 4.13 2.40
N LYS A 172 34.67 5.24 2.85
CA LYS A 172 34.69 6.50 2.10
C LYS A 172 35.51 6.43 0.80
N LYS A 173 36.47 5.50 0.68
CA LYS A 173 37.27 5.34 -0.56
C LYS A 173 36.55 4.52 -1.64
N LYS A 174 35.66 3.58 -1.30
CA LYS A 174 34.94 2.77 -2.29
C LYS A 174 33.78 3.52 -2.96
N ILE A 175 33.13 4.46 -2.28
CA ILE A 175 32.01 5.24 -2.86
C ILE A 175 32.51 6.26 -3.88
N LYS A 176 33.71 6.85 -3.69
CA LYS A 176 34.27 7.83 -4.64
C LYS A 176 34.71 7.19 -5.98
N ASN A 177 35.10 5.91 -6.00
CA ASN A 177 35.57 5.22 -7.20
C ASN A 177 34.47 4.61 -8.08
N LYS A 178 33.21 4.51 -7.60
CA LYS A 178 32.10 4.01 -8.42
C LYS A 178 31.43 5.09 -9.27
N ASN A 179 31.52 6.37 -8.90
CA ASN A 179 30.87 7.46 -9.63
C ASN A 179 31.68 8.00 -10.83
N PHE A 180 32.92 7.54 -11.05
CA PHE A 180 33.78 8.03 -12.14
C PHE A 180 33.96 7.06 -13.32
N LYS A 181 33.27 5.90 -13.32
CA LYS A 181 33.41 4.87 -14.37
C LYS A 181 32.24 4.79 -15.35
N GLY A 182 31.45 5.87 -15.47
CA GLY A 182 30.23 5.91 -16.28
C GLY A 182 30.24 6.85 -17.49
N ILE A 183 31.37 7.50 -17.84
CA ILE A 183 31.43 8.34 -19.05
C ILE A 183 32.65 7.95 -19.88
N THR A 184 32.43 7.11 -20.88
CA THR A 184 33.40 6.81 -21.93
C THR A 184 32.82 7.29 -23.27
N LYS A 185 33.45 8.34 -23.81
CA LYS A 185 33.72 8.64 -25.23
C LYS A 185 32.63 8.41 -26.31
N LEU A 186 32.14 9.53 -26.86
CA LEU A 186 31.95 9.79 -28.30
C LEU A 186 32.35 11.28 -28.48
N GLY A 187 33.14 11.75 -29.44
CA GLY A 187 33.89 11.19 -30.55
C GLY A 187 34.93 12.25 -30.95
N SER A 188 36.08 11.81 -31.42
CA SER A 188 37.14 12.65 -31.99
C SER A 188 36.85 12.99 -33.45
N GLU A 189 37.45 14.10 -33.89
CA GLU A 189 37.58 14.64 -35.26
C GLU A 189 36.56 15.71 -35.67
N HIS A 190 36.96 16.99 -35.64
CA HIS A 190 37.33 17.68 -36.88
C HIS A 190 38.03 19.05 -36.64
N LYS A 191 39.15 19.22 -37.35
CA LYS A 191 39.78 20.45 -37.87
C LYS A 191 40.33 21.55 -36.94
N ARG A 192 41.66 21.65 -36.99
CA ARG A 192 42.45 22.90 -36.94
C ARG A 192 41.81 23.98 -37.83
N HIS A 193 41.75 25.21 -37.33
CA HIS A 193 42.22 26.38 -38.07
C HIS A 193 42.75 27.43 -37.08
N GLU A 194 43.83 28.07 -37.51
CA GLU A 194 44.65 29.08 -36.84
C GLU A 194 43.93 30.42 -36.59
N MET A 195 44.61 31.26 -35.81
CA MET A 195 44.55 32.73 -35.60
C MET A 195 44.50 32.98 -34.07
N VAL A 196 45.47 33.59 -33.39
CA VAL A 196 46.61 34.46 -33.74
C VAL A 196 47.73 34.18 -32.73
#